data_AF-A0A2G8THS9-F1
#
_entry.id   AF-A0A2G8THS9-F1
#
_cell.length_a   1.000
_cell.length_b   1.000
_cell.length_c   1.000
_cell.angle_alpha   90.00
_cell.angle_beta   90.00
_cell.angle_gamma   90.00
#
_symmetry.space_group_name_H-M   'P 1'
#
loop_
_entity.id
_entity.type
_entity.pdbx_description
1 polymer ?
#
loop_
_entity_poly.entity_id
_entity_poly.type
_entity_poly.pdbx_seq_one_letter_code
_entity_poly.pdbx_strand_id
1 'polypeptide(L)'
;MKIKNTHLDALFVVSGDITDTGEPTAWQAVCDAMHEFHDHIVIAPGNHDLNIVGYGAWSLAFVGDKPDWSGRWNRMAEYMNAACCLMGARSTVWCKGGMVDLATAWGAIASADGSNNAKFRETESLFPLIVSAPDMEGAQFVVWNTVRSSSLAFNNSFGEVGDRQLNNFMAIRKSQQHASTRFIHIMHHKLALPEHRLIMNSDGSGWPRIRDAVKSAVQRVGMVMHDANKVVAALRGEIDSLVLHGHHHAAFWGEIDSASGAGGVMQVVSAPSTSLGVEFFTASPAMSNVTQAGPRTCSYEILTIEATALGLRLAAPPARFPLP
;
A
#
# COMPACT_ATOMS: atom_id res chain seq x y z
N MET A 1 19.38 -14.17 -6.60
CA MET A 1 18.65 -15.45 -6.66
C MET A 1 18.06 -15.56 -8.05
N LYS A 2 18.50 -16.50 -8.91
CA LYS A 2 17.88 -16.70 -10.23
C LYS A 2 16.68 -17.63 -10.04
N ILE A 3 15.47 -17.08 -10.10
CA ILE A 3 14.24 -17.88 -10.13
C ILE A 3 14.20 -18.51 -11.53
N LYS A 4 14.45 -19.83 -11.63
CA LYS A 4 14.41 -20.52 -12.92
C LYS A 4 12.95 -20.64 -13.36
N ASN A 5 12.72 -20.45 -14.66
CA ASN A 5 11.45 -20.61 -15.35
C ASN A 5 11.00 -22.09 -15.38
N THR A 6 10.70 -22.66 -14.22
CA THR A 6 9.80 -23.80 -14.09
C THR A 6 8.41 -23.24 -14.19
N HIS A 7 7.55 -23.73 -15.10
CA HIS A 7 6.12 -23.38 -15.23
C HIS A 7 5.54 -22.83 -13.92
N LEU A 8 5.57 -21.51 -13.77
CA LEU A 8 5.11 -20.84 -12.56
C LEU A 8 3.67 -20.46 -12.86
N ASP A 9 2.73 -21.28 -12.40
CA ASP A 9 1.30 -20.97 -12.39
C ASP A 9 0.97 -19.84 -11.36
N ALA A 10 1.99 -19.16 -10.82
CA ALA A 10 1.88 -18.27 -9.68
C ALA A 10 2.07 -16.81 -10.09
N LEU A 11 1.13 -15.97 -9.66
CA LEU A 11 1.24 -14.51 -9.74
C LEU A 11 2.03 -13.98 -8.54
N PHE A 12 3.04 -13.15 -8.80
CA PHE A 12 3.80 -12.40 -7.82
C PHE A 12 3.16 -11.04 -7.56
N VAL A 13 2.85 -10.75 -6.30
CA VAL A 13 2.38 -9.44 -5.87
C VAL A 13 3.42 -8.84 -4.92
N VAL A 14 3.93 -7.66 -5.25
CA VAL A 14 4.89 -6.92 -4.43
C VAL A 14 4.27 -5.60 -4.02
N SER A 15 3.97 -5.42 -2.74
CA SER A 15 3.15 -4.31 -2.27
C SER A 15 3.91 -3.00 -2.00
N GLY A 16 5.21 -2.93 -2.29
CA GLY A 16 6.05 -1.74 -2.06
C GLY A 16 7.37 -2.05 -1.37
N ASP A 17 8.20 -1.01 -1.22
CA ASP A 17 9.57 -1.06 -0.69
C ASP A 17 10.42 -2.09 -1.43
N ILE A 18 10.37 -2.02 -2.76
CA ILE A 18 11.07 -2.92 -3.67
C ILE A 18 12.56 -2.58 -3.71
N THR A 19 12.85 -1.29 -3.58
CA THR A 19 14.18 -0.72 -3.58
C THR A 19 14.47 -0.05 -2.24
N ASP A 20 15.75 0.06 -1.89
CA ASP A 20 16.18 0.73 -0.67
C ASP A 20 15.97 2.25 -0.71
N THR A 21 16.15 2.85 -1.89
CA THR A 21 16.22 4.31 -2.09
C THR A 21 15.56 4.81 -3.37
N GLY A 22 14.91 3.95 -4.17
CA GLY A 22 14.31 4.33 -5.44
C GLY A 22 15.30 4.73 -6.54
N GLU A 23 16.59 4.47 -6.36
CA GLU A 23 17.61 4.85 -7.34
C GLU A 23 17.44 4.12 -8.69
N PRO A 24 17.76 4.78 -9.82
CA PRO A 24 17.62 4.18 -11.15
C PRO A 24 18.35 2.84 -11.32
N THR A 25 19.54 2.70 -10.73
CA THR A 25 20.33 1.46 -10.79
C THR A 25 19.66 0.31 -10.04
N ALA A 26 18.95 0.59 -8.94
CA ALA A 26 18.19 -0.42 -8.20
C ALA A 26 16.98 -0.89 -9.01
N TRP A 27 16.23 0.06 -9.60
CA TRP A 27 15.09 -0.28 -10.47
C TRP A 27 15.52 -1.05 -11.72
N GLN A 28 16.63 -0.68 -12.35
CA GLN A 28 17.19 -1.45 -13.46
C GLN A 28 17.51 -2.88 -13.04
N ALA A 29 18.16 -3.08 -11.89
CA ALA A 29 18.48 -4.41 -11.39
C ALA A 29 17.21 -5.25 -11.11
N VAL A 30 16.13 -4.63 -10.63
CA VAL A 30 14.83 -5.28 -10.44
C VAL A 30 14.24 -5.69 -11.80
N CYS A 31 14.24 -4.79 -12.78
CA CYS A 31 13.76 -5.09 -14.13
C CYS A 31 14.56 -6.23 -14.77
N ASP A 32 15.89 -6.16 -14.74
CA ASP A 32 16.76 -7.21 -15.28
C ASP A 32 16.48 -8.57 -14.61
N ALA A 33 16.25 -8.59 -13.30
CA ALA A 33 16.00 -9.81 -12.54
C ALA A 33 14.59 -10.38 -12.74
N MET A 34 13.58 -9.54 -13.00
CA MET A 34 12.16 -9.92 -12.95
C MET A 34 11.43 -9.81 -14.30
N HIS A 35 12.04 -9.29 -15.37
CA HIS A 35 11.38 -9.11 -16.67
C HIS A 35 10.85 -10.42 -17.27
N GLU A 36 11.46 -11.56 -16.98
CA GLU A 36 10.95 -12.88 -17.41
C GLU A 36 9.56 -13.19 -16.81
N PHE A 37 9.17 -12.51 -15.72
CA PHE A 37 7.88 -12.63 -15.05
C PHE A 37 6.91 -11.48 -15.38
N HIS A 38 7.13 -10.70 -16.45
CA HIS A 38 6.32 -9.52 -16.74
C HIS A 38 4.82 -9.80 -16.95
N ASP A 39 4.43 -11.04 -17.24
CA ASP A 39 3.03 -11.46 -17.31
C ASP A 39 2.45 -11.92 -15.97
N HIS A 40 3.33 -12.17 -14.99
CA HIS A 40 3.00 -12.78 -13.70
C HIS A 40 3.41 -11.91 -12.52
N ILE A 41 3.68 -10.62 -12.69
CA ILE A 41 4.02 -9.72 -11.58
C ILE A 41 3.11 -8.50 -11.53
N VAL A 42 2.78 -8.08 -10.31
CA VAL A 42 2.09 -6.83 -9.98
C VAL A 42 2.90 -6.15 -8.89
N ILE A 43 3.26 -4.89 -9.12
CA ILE A 43 4.06 -4.10 -8.17
C ILE A 43 3.31 -2.84 -7.76
N ALA A 44 3.40 -2.47 -6.49
CA ALA A 44 2.99 -1.16 -5.95
C ALA A 44 4.22 -0.42 -5.42
N PRO A 45 4.20 0.92 -5.36
CA PRO A 45 5.30 1.68 -4.78
C PRO A 45 5.21 1.75 -3.27
N GLY A 46 6.37 1.67 -2.60
CA GLY A 46 6.52 1.97 -1.18
C GLY A 46 7.23 3.29 -0.88
N ASN A 47 7.33 3.61 0.40
CA ASN A 47 7.94 4.86 0.86
C ASN A 47 9.46 4.88 0.63
N HIS A 48 10.13 3.73 0.63
CA HIS A 48 11.54 3.62 0.25
C HIS A 48 11.75 3.84 -1.25
N ASP A 49 10.77 3.45 -2.06
CA ASP A 49 10.82 3.61 -3.51
C ASP A 49 10.68 5.07 -3.95
N LEU A 50 9.87 5.88 -3.25
CA LEU A 50 9.51 7.22 -3.72
C LEU A 50 10.06 8.38 -2.88
N ASN A 51 10.33 8.18 -1.58
CA ASN A 51 10.70 9.28 -0.69
C ASN A 51 12.17 9.24 -0.25
N ILE A 52 12.77 8.07 -0.01
CA ILE A 52 14.07 7.98 0.65
C ILE A 52 15.23 8.33 -0.30
N VAL A 53 16.15 9.18 0.17
CA VAL A 53 17.30 9.70 -0.60
C VAL A 53 18.63 9.18 -0.03
N GLY A 54 18.61 7.98 0.57
CA GLY A 54 19.77 7.32 1.18
C GLY A 54 19.75 7.23 2.72
N TYR A 55 20.74 6.52 3.27
CA TYR A 55 20.82 6.17 4.71
C TYR A 55 21.77 7.04 5.53
N GLY A 56 22.25 8.17 4.99
CA GLY A 56 23.02 9.14 5.79
C GLY A 56 22.18 9.66 6.96
N ALA A 57 22.80 9.93 8.11
CA ALA A 57 22.08 10.44 9.30
C ALA A 57 21.22 11.68 8.98
N TRP A 58 21.69 12.54 8.07
CA TRP A 58 20.96 13.70 7.57
C TRP A 58 19.83 13.33 6.60
N SER A 59 20.03 12.35 5.72
CA SER A 59 18.98 11.84 4.81
C SER A 59 17.85 11.13 5.55
N LEU A 60 18.16 10.48 6.68
CA LEU A 60 17.17 9.84 7.57
C LEU A 60 16.42 10.85 8.44
N ALA A 61 17.01 12.00 8.76
CA ALA A 61 16.31 13.07 9.48
C ALA A 61 15.49 13.95 8.53
N PHE A 62 16.00 14.16 7.32
CA PHE A 62 15.42 15.00 6.29
C PHE A 62 15.24 14.17 5.01
N VAL A 63 14.03 13.62 4.86
CA VAL A 63 13.55 13.02 3.60
C VAL A 63 13.13 14.13 2.61
N GLY A 64 13.63 15.35 2.85
CA GLY A 64 13.29 16.54 2.09
C GLY A 64 13.80 16.39 0.67
N ASP A 65 12.89 16.51 -0.28
CA ASP A 65 13.27 16.58 -1.67
C ASP A 65 14.06 17.85 -1.96
N LYS A 66 14.82 17.84 -3.06
CA LYS A 66 15.43 19.07 -3.57
C LYS A 66 14.33 20.10 -3.85
N PRO A 67 14.61 21.41 -3.72
CA PRO A 67 13.60 22.46 -3.94
C PRO A 67 12.90 22.38 -5.31
N ASP A 68 13.57 21.81 -6.31
CA ASP A 68 13.08 21.63 -7.68
C ASP A 68 12.30 20.33 -7.92
N TRP A 69 12.05 19.53 -6.87
CA TRP A 69 11.36 18.24 -6.93
C TRP A 69 12.08 17.17 -7.77
N SER A 70 13.34 17.38 -8.14
CA SER A 70 14.05 16.47 -9.05
C SER A 70 14.25 15.08 -8.46
N GLY A 71 14.47 14.97 -7.15
CA GLY A 71 14.69 13.68 -6.49
C GLY A 71 13.43 12.82 -6.52
N ARG A 72 12.29 13.36 -6.06
CA ARG A 72 11.02 12.61 -6.04
C ARG A 72 10.50 12.34 -7.44
N TRP A 73 10.64 13.31 -8.35
CA TRP A 73 10.28 13.10 -9.75
C TRP A 73 11.08 11.95 -10.36
N ASN A 74 12.40 11.93 -10.20
CA ASN A 74 13.23 10.85 -10.74
C ASN A 74 12.78 9.49 -10.19
N ARG A 75 12.60 9.36 -8.87
CA ARG A 75 12.14 8.10 -8.26
C ARG A 75 10.76 7.65 -8.75
N MET A 76 9.82 8.58 -8.88
CA MET A 76 8.51 8.30 -9.47
C MET A 76 8.66 7.86 -10.94
N ALA A 77 9.49 8.54 -11.73
CA ALA A 77 9.74 8.17 -13.11
C ALA A 77 10.36 6.76 -13.23
N GLU A 78 11.31 6.41 -12.36
CA GLU A 78 11.90 5.07 -12.33
C GLU A 78 10.87 4.00 -11.94
N TYR A 79 10.03 4.26 -10.93
CA TYR A 79 8.92 3.37 -10.61
C TYR A 79 7.97 3.19 -11.81
N MET A 80 7.59 4.26 -12.50
CA MET A 80 6.69 4.17 -13.66
C MET A 80 7.31 3.42 -14.84
N ASN A 81 8.62 3.59 -15.06
CA ASN A 81 9.37 2.83 -16.06
C ASN A 81 9.40 1.34 -15.68
N ALA A 82 9.68 1.01 -14.43
CA ALA A 82 9.65 -0.36 -13.92
C ALA A 82 8.25 -0.98 -14.00
N ALA A 83 7.21 -0.20 -13.68
CA ALA A 83 5.81 -0.60 -13.82
C ALA A 83 5.47 -0.94 -15.27
N CYS A 84 5.90 -0.11 -16.24
CA CYS A 84 5.73 -0.42 -17.67
C CYS A 84 6.51 -1.67 -18.08
N CYS A 85 7.74 -1.85 -17.59
CA CYS A 85 8.58 -3.00 -17.90
C CYS A 85 8.01 -4.31 -17.34
N LEU A 86 7.53 -4.29 -16.09
CA LEU A 86 7.16 -5.48 -15.33
C LEU A 86 5.66 -5.80 -15.40
N MET A 87 4.77 -4.84 -15.59
CA MET A 87 3.33 -5.11 -15.72
C MET A 87 2.87 -5.04 -17.18
N GLY A 88 3.70 -4.47 -18.06
CA GLY A 88 3.52 -4.51 -19.51
C GLY A 88 2.18 -3.96 -19.98
N ALA A 89 1.70 -4.51 -21.12
CA ALA A 89 0.43 -4.14 -21.74
C ALA A 89 -0.81 -4.53 -20.89
N ARG A 90 -0.63 -5.27 -19.80
CA ARG A 90 -1.72 -5.62 -18.87
C ARG A 90 -2.10 -4.47 -17.94
N SER A 91 -1.27 -3.43 -17.88
CA SER A 91 -1.45 -2.28 -17.02
C SER A 91 -2.14 -1.12 -17.74
N THR A 92 -3.22 -0.65 -17.15
CA THR A 92 -4.07 0.44 -17.68
C THR A 92 -4.38 1.44 -16.58
N VAL A 93 -4.75 2.65 -16.97
CA VAL A 93 -5.05 3.77 -16.06
C VAL A 93 -6.25 4.54 -16.54
N TRP A 94 -6.94 5.20 -15.60
CA TRP A 94 -8.01 6.12 -15.95
C TRP A 94 -7.42 7.48 -16.34
N CYS A 95 -7.55 7.85 -17.61
CA CYS A 95 -7.06 9.12 -18.11
C CYS A 95 -8.11 9.75 -19.04
N LYS A 96 -8.39 11.05 -18.85
CA LYS A 96 -9.28 11.83 -19.72
C LYS A 96 -10.67 11.19 -19.95
N GLY A 97 -11.19 10.49 -18.94
CA GLY A 97 -12.54 9.91 -18.98
C GLY A 97 -12.63 8.49 -19.56
N GLY A 98 -11.50 7.80 -19.75
CA GLY A 98 -11.50 6.40 -20.15
C GLY A 98 -10.26 5.64 -19.68
N MET A 99 -10.27 4.32 -19.90
CA MET A 99 -9.11 3.47 -19.68
C MET A 99 -8.11 3.63 -20.83
N VAL A 100 -6.83 3.79 -20.49
CA VAL A 100 -5.72 3.95 -21.44
C VAL A 100 -4.55 3.07 -20.97
N ASP A 101 -3.76 2.54 -21.91
CA ASP A 101 -2.54 1.81 -21.58
C ASP A 101 -1.58 2.67 -20.75
N LEU A 102 -0.98 2.08 -19.70
CA LEU A 102 -0.07 2.78 -18.81
C LEU A 102 1.10 3.40 -19.58
N ALA A 103 1.73 2.65 -20.50
CA ALA A 103 2.87 3.12 -21.27
C ALA A 103 2.52 4.36 -22.12
N THR A 104 1.31 4.42 -22.68
CA THR A 104 0.83 5.56 -23.46
C THR A 104 0.61 6.78 -22.58
N ALA A 105 -0.09 6.62 -21.45
CA ALA A 105 -0.36 7.70 -20.52
C ALA A 105 0.94 8.24 -19.88
N TRP A 106 1.81 7.33 -19.45
CA TRP A 106 3.12 7.65 -18.89
C TRP A 106 4.02 8.36 -19.89
N GLY A 107 4.12 7.83 -21.12
CA GLY A 107 4.95 8.43 -22.18
C GLY A 107 4.59 9.89 -22.45
N ALA A 108 3.30 10.21 -22.47
CA ALA A 108 2.83 11.59 -22.64
C ALA A 108 3.27 12.53 -21.50
N ILE A 109 3.29 12.06 -20.25
CA ILE A 109 3.73 12.86 -19.09
C ILE A 109 5.25 12.99 -19.08
N ALA A 110 5.96 11.88 -19.31
CA ALA A 110 7.42 11.85 -19.32
C ALA A 110 7.99 12.82 -20.37
N SER A 111 7.40 12.83 -21.57
CA SER A 111 7.82 13.70 -22.69
C SER A 111 7.30 15.13 -22.61
N ALA A 112 6.34 15.44 -21.73
CA ALA A 112 5.78 16.78 -21.65
C ALA A 112 6.83 17.82 -21.24
N ASP A 113 6.70 19.06 -21.69
CA ASP A 113 7.42 20.17 -21.09
C ASP A 113 6.76 20.56 -19.76
N GLY A 114 7.56 20.99 -18.78
CA GLY A 114 7.03 21.44 -17.49
C GLY A 114 8.00 21.22 -16.33
N SER A 115 7.65 21.76 -15.17
CA SER A 115 8.42 21.53 -13.95
C SER A 115 8.23 20.10 -13.44
N ASN A 116 9.24 19.56 -12.77
CA ASN A 116 9.19 18.23 -12.14
C ASN A 116 8.00 18.07 -11.20
N ASN A 117 7.63 19.11 -10.45
CA ASN A 117 6.45 19.10 -9.58
C ASN A 117 5.13 18.93 -10.38
N ALA A 118 4.99 19.62 -11.52
CA ALA A 118 3.82 19.46 -12.37
C ALA A 118 3.72 18.05 -12.94
N LYS A 119 4.83 17.51 -13.46
CA LYS A 119 4.91 16.13 -13.96
C LYS A 119 4.63 15.10 -12.87
N PHE A 120 5.19 15.29 -11.68
CA PHE A 120 4.95 14.43 -10.53
C PHE A 120 3.46 14.39 -10.17
N ARG A 121 2.81 15.55 -10.04
CA ARG A 121 1.37 15.63 -9.74
C ARG A 121 0.48 15.01 -10.81
N GLU A 122 0.86 15.15 -12.07
CA GLU A 122 0.13 14.51 -13.17
C GLU A 122 0.34 12.99 -13.15
N THR A 123 1.53 12.53 -12.79
CA THR A 123 1.81 11.09 -12.64
C THR A 123 1.04 10.47 -11.47
N GLU A 124 0.98 11.16 -10.32
CA GLU A 124 0.11 10.79 -9.19
C GLU A 124 -1.35 10.62 -9.61
N SER A 125 -1.80 11.38 -10.62
CA SER A 125 -3.16 11.30 -11.14
C SER A 125 -3.44 10.10 -12.03
N LEU A 126 -2.42 9.31 -12.40
CA LEU A 126 -2.61 8.06 -13.11
C LEU A 126 -3.12 6.94 -12.19
N PHE A 127 -2.94 7.06 -10.88
CA PHE A 127 -3.35 6.05 -9.93
C PHE A 127 -4.88 6.06 -9.65
N PRO A 128 -5.46 4.91 -9.24
CA PRO A 128 -4.80 3.61 -9.19
C PRO A 128 -4.54 3.03 -10.59
N LEU A 129 -3.49 2.22 -10.70
CA LEU A 129 -3.25 1.43 -11.90
C LEU A 129 -4.14 0.18 -11.84
N ILE A 130 -4.62 -0.27 -12.99
CA ILE A 130 -5.40 -1.50 -13.13
C ILE A 130 -4.58 -2.50 -13.92
N VAL A 131 -4.33 -3.65 -13.32
CA VAL A 131 -3.52 -4.71 -13.92
C VAL A 131 -4.36 -5.97 -14.05
N SER A 132 -4.48 -6.49 -15.27
CA SER A 132 -5.13 -7.79 -15.53
C SER A 132 -4.12 -8.92 -15.37
N ALA A 133 -4.54 -10.08 -14.86
CA ALA A 133 -3.71 -11.29 -14.84
C ALA A 133 -4.23 -12.32 -15.86
N PRO A 134 -3.37 -12.92 -16.69
CA PRO A 134 -3.79 -13.77 -17.81
C PRO A 134 -4.60 -15.00 -17.36
N ASP A 135 -4.29 -15.56 -16.19
CA ASP A 135 -4.90 -16.80 -15.68
C ASP A 135 -5.95 -16.57 -14.58
N MET A 136 -6.38 -15.32 -14.37
CA MET A 136 -7.39 -14.98 -13.35
C MET A 136 -8.57 -14.24 -13.99
N GLU A 137 -9.40 -14.98 -14.74
CA GLU A 137 -10.56 -14.41 -15.41
C GLU A 137 -11.48 -13.66 -14.43
N GLY A 138 -11.80 -12.42 -14.79
CA GLY A 138 -12.64 -11.53 -13.97
C GLY A 138 -11.94 -10.87 -12.78
N ALA A 139 -10.70 -11.24 -12.44
CA ALA A 139 -9.95 -10.55 -11.39
C ALA A 139 -9.12 -9.40 -11.96
N GLN A 140 -9.15 -8.26 -11.28
CA GLN A 140 -8.35 -7.08 -11.62
C GLN A 140 -7.60 -6.58 -10.39
N PHE A 141 -6.31 -6.32 -10.58
CA PHE A 141 -5.46 -5.77 -9.53
C PHE A 141 -5.49 -4.26 -9.56
N VAL A 142 -5.86 -3.66 -8.44
CA VAL A 142 -5.94 -2.21 -8.25
C VAL A 142 -4.71 -1.78 -7.47
N VAL A 143 -3.72 -1.26 -8.17
CA VAL A 143 -2.44 -0.82 -7.59
C VAL A 143 -2.57 0.63 -7.15
N TRP A 144 -2.50 0.86 -5.84
CA TRP A 144 -2.62 2.19 -5.26
C TRP A 144 -1.26 2.79 -4.99
N ASN A 145 -1.12 4.10 -5.22
CA ASN A 145 -0.03 4.83 -4.62
C ASN A 145 -0.47 5.36 -3.25
N THR A 146 -0.07 4.64 -2.22
CA THR A 146 -0.34 5.05 -0.83
C THR A 146 0.76 5.93 -0.25
N VAL A 147 1.81 6.24 -1.02
CA VAL A 147 2.98 6.94 -0.50
C VAL A 147 2.71 8.43 -0.43
N ARG A 148 2.64 8.95 0.79
CA ARG A 148 2.46 10.38 1.00
C ARG A 148 3.72 11.16 0.62
N SER A 149 3.54 12.28 -0.07
CA SER A 149 4.61 13.25 -0.25
C SER A 149 5.00 13.89 1.09
N SER A 150 6.11 13.47 1.68
CA SER A 150 6.63 14.00 2.94
C SER A 150 8.09 14.46 2.82
N SER A 151 8.46 15.54 3.52
CA SER A 151 9.85 15.97 3.71
C SER A 151 10.44 15.52 5.06
N LEU A 152 9.62 14.95 5.94
CA LEU A 152 10.00 14.51 7.28
C LEU A 152 9.89 12.99 7.38
N ALA A 153 10.91 12.36 7.95
CA ALA A 153 10.98 10.91 8.08
C ALA A 153 9.84 10.32 8.91
N PHE A 154 9.41 11.02 9.96
CA PHE A 154 8.27 10.60 10.77
C PHE A 154 6.99 10.49 9.91
N ASN A 155 6.72 11.53 9.12
CA ASN A 155 5.57 11.59 8.23
C ASN A 155 5.67 10.63 7.04
N ASN A 156 6.87 10.10 6.76
CA ASN A 156 7.11 9.12 5.69
C ASN A 156 6.51 7.74 5.98
N SER A 157 6.23 7.44 7.26
CA SER A 157 5.58 6.19 7.66
C SER A 157 4.06 6.20 7.47
N PHE A 158 3.46 7.38 7.25
CA PHE A 158 2.03 7.50 7.06
C PHE A 158 1.69 7.45 5.58
N GLY A 159 0.79 6.52 5.24
CA GLY A 159 0.20 6.47 3.91
C GLY A 159 -0.94 7.45 3.73
N GLU A 160 -1.25 7.76 2.47
CA GLU A 160 -2.41 8.55 2.06
C GLU A 160 -2.86 8.12 0.65
N VAL A 161 -4.17 8.13 0.38
CA VAL A 161 -4.75 8.00 -0.97
C VAL A 161 -5.47 9.29 -1.34
N GLY A 162 -4.89 10.04 -2.28
CA GLY A 162 -5.47 11.29 -2.72
C GLY A 162 -6.86 11.15 -3.35
N ASP A 163 -7.69 12.19 -3.22
CA ASP A 163 -9.06 12.27 -3.76
C ASP A 163 -9.14 11.92 -5.24
N ARG A 164 -8.11 12.29 -6.01
CA ARG A 164 -8.04 12.02 -7.44
C ARG A 164 -7.93 10.51 -7.72
N GLN A 165 -7.14 9.78 -6.93
CA GLN A 165 -7.03 8.32 -7.04
C GLN A 165 -8.36 7.65 -6.72
N LEU A 166 -9.04 8.09 -5.65
CA LEU A 166 -10.36 7.58 -5.30
C LEU A 166 -11.41 7.89 -6.40
N ASN A 167 -11.41 9.10 -6.94
CA ASN A 167 -12.32 9.48 -8.02
C ASN A 167 -12.06 8.66 -9.30
N ASN A 168 -10.79 8.44 -9.64
CA ASN A 168 -10.40 7.56 -10.75
C ASN A 168 -10.90 6.13 -10.51
N PHE A 169 -10.68 5.59 -9.31
CA PHE A 169 -11.17 4.26 -8.95
C PHE A 169 -12.69 4.14 -9.08
N MET A 170 -13.45 5.13 -8.59
CA MET A 170 -14.91 5.12 -8.73
C MET A 170 -15.34 5.18 -10.21
N ALA A 171 -14.60 5.90 -11.05
CA ALA A 171 -14.86 5.96 -12.49
C ALA A 171 -14.52 4.63 -13.19
N ILE A 172 -13.38 4.01 -12.85
CA ILE A 172 -12.96 2.68 -13.30
C ILE A 172 -14.03 1.65 -12.97
N ARG A 173 -14.40 1.58 -11.68
CA ARG A 173 -15.43 0.68 -11.17
C ARG A 173 -16.75 0.86 -11.92
N LYS A 174 -17.17 2.09 -12.17
CA LYS A 174 -18.39 2.39 -12.94
C LYS A 174 -18.26 1.94 -14.40
N SER A 175 -17.10 2.09 -15.02
CA SER A 175 -16.87 1.69 -16.41
C SER A 175 -16.79 0.16 -16.59
N GLN A 176 -16.45 -0.58 -15.54
CA GLN A 176 -16.24 -2.03 -15.56
C GLN A 176 -17.33 -2.80 -14.80
N GLN A 177 -18.56 -2.26 -14.75
CA GLN A 177 -19.74 -2.86 -14.10
C GLN A 177 -20.24 -4.13 -14.81
N HIS A 178 -19.36 -5.10 -15.02
CA HIS A 178 -19.73 -6.47 -15.32
C HIS A 178 -19.93 -7.21 -14.00
N ALA A 179 -20.96 -8.07 -13.94
CA ALA A 179 -21.35 -8.80 -12.73
C ALA A 179 -20.27 -9.75 -12.17
N SER A 180 -19.19 -9.99 -12.92
CA SER A 180 -18.10 -10.92 -12.59
C SER A 180 -16.77 -10.25 -12.24
N THR A 181 -16.64 -8.93 -12.35
CA THR A 181 -15.38 -8.24 -12.04
C THR A 181 -15.12 -8.25 -10.54
N ARG A 182 -13.94 -8.75 -10.13
CA ARG A 182 -13.46 -8.75 -8.74
C ARG A 182 -12.20 -7.90 -8.65
N PHE A 183 -12.17 -6.98 -7.69
CA PHE A 183 -11.00 -6.14 -7.46
C PHE A 183 -10.13 -6.68 -6.33
N ILE A 184 -8.83 -6.74 -6.59
CA ILE A 184 -7.80 -7.09 -5.60
C ILE A 184 -6.91 -5.86 -5.43
N HIS A 185 -6.98 -5.22 -4.27
CA HIS A 185 -6.29 -3.97 -3.99
C HIS A 185 -4.88 -4.22 -3.47
N ILE A 186 -3.88 -3.63 -4.12
CA ILE A 186 -2.48 -3.71 -3.73
C ILE A 186 -2.05 -2.36 -3.18
N MET A 187 -1.62 -2.33 -1.92
CA MET A 187 -1.29 -1.11 -1.19
C MET A 187 -0.03 -1.30 -0.35
N HIS A 188 0.83 -0.30 -0.23
CA HIS A 188 1.97 -0.42 0.68
C HIS A 188 1.56 -0.24 2.14
N HIS A 189 0.88 0.88 2.43
CA HIS A 189 0.43 1.23 3.77
C HIS A 189 -0.88 0.51 4.12
N LYS A 190 -1.11 0.27 5.42
CA LYS A 190 -2.24 -0.54 5.88
C LYS A 190 -3.53 0.28 5.98
N LEU A 191 -4.66 -0.36 5.70
CA LEU A 191 -5.99 0.19 5.93
C LEU A 191 -6.45 0.05 7.37
N ALA A 192 -6.03 -1.02 8.04
CA ALA A 192 -6.46 -1.28 9.41
C ALA A 192 -5.43 -2.16 10.14
N LEU A 193 -5.60 -2.22 11.45
CA LEU A 193 -4.86 -3.13 12.33
C LEU A 193 -5.85 -4.14 12.92
N PRO A 194 -5.41 -5.38 13.18
CA PRO A 194 -6.24 -6.35 13.87
C PRO A 194 -6.63 -5.83 15.26
N GLU A 195 -7.85 -6.13 15.71
CA GLU A 195 -8.29 -5.84 17.09
C GLU A 195 -7.37 -6.50 18.12
N HIS A 196 -6.91 -7.72 17.81
CA HIS A 196 -5.90 -8.37 18.62
C HIS A 196 -4.55 -7.66 18.51
N ARG A 197 -3.97 -7.37 19.67
CA ARG A 197 -2.69 -6.66 19.78
C ARG A 197 -1.60 -7.37 18.98
N LEU A 198 -1.00 -6.64 18.04
CA LEU A 198 0.26 -7.04 17.42
C LEU A 198 1.34 -7.19 18.47
N ILE A 199 1.97 -8.36 18.50
CA ILE A 199 3.11 -8.68 19.34
C ILE A 199 4.37 -8.46 18.51
N MET A 200 5.28 -7.66 19.06
CA MET A 200 6.62 -7.48 18.51
C MET A 200 7.43 -8.73 18.81
N ASN A 201 8.07 -9.31 17.80
CA ASN A 201 9.07 -10.35 17.99
C ASN A 201 10.28 -9.72 18.71
N SER A 202 10.40 -9.96 20.01
CA SER A 202 11.58 -9.51 20.76
C SER A 202 12.77 -10.37 20.39
N ASP A 203 13.87 -9.75 19.98
CA ASP A 203 15.16 -10.38 19.67
C ASP A 203 15.90 -10.96 20.91
N GLY A 204 15.22 -11.06 22.05
CA GLY A 204 15.80 -11.54 23.31
C GLY A 204 16.73 -10.55 24.00
N SER A 205 16.93 -9.34 23.47
CA SER A 205 17.77 -8.32 24.12
C SER A 205 17.01 -7.64 25.27
N GLY A 206 17.35 -7.98 26.51
CA GLY A 206 16.65 -7.59 27.75
C GLY A 206 16.72 -6.10 28.16
N TRP A 207 16.65 -5.16 27.22
CA TRP A 207 16.63 -3.70 27.45
C TRP A 207 15.20 -3.15 27.63
N PRO A 208 14.99 -1.92 28.16
CA PRO A 208 13.85 -1.61 29.02
C PRO A 208 12.53 -1.37 28.26
N ARG A 209 11.52 -2.15 28.68
CA ARG A 209 10.11 -2.20 28.25
C ARG A 209 9.41 -0.87 27.94
N ILE A 210 9.83 0.25 28.53
CA ILE A 210 9.19 1.57 28.34
C ILE A 210 9.56 2.16 26.98
N ARG A 211 10.83 2.12 26.57
CA ARG A 211 11.26 2.65 25.27
C ARG A 211 10.60 1.87 24.13
N ASP A 212 10.48 0.55 24.31
CA ASP A 212 9.84 -0.32 23.33
C ASP A 212 8.33 -0.14 23.32
N ALA A 213 7.70 0.15 24.47
CA ALA A 213 6.28 0.51 24.52
C ALA A 213 5.99 1.83 23.81
N VAL A 214 6.83 2.85 23.99
CA VAL A 214 6.72 4.15 23.29
C VAL A 214 6.97 3.97 21.80
N LYS A 215 8.04 3.26 21.40
CA LYS A 215 8.30 2.91 20.00
C LYS A 215 7.12 2.16 19.39
N SER A 216 6.58 1.15 20.08
CA SER A 216 5.44 0.36 19.61
C SER A 216 4.17 1.21 19.48
N ALA A 217 3.95 2.19 20.37
CA ALA A 217 2.80 3.10 20.26
C ALA A 217 2.94 4.05 19.07
N VAL A 218 4.12 4.65 18.90
CA VAL A 218 4.42 5.54 17.77
C VAL A 218 4.38 4.79 16.45
N GLN A 219 4.97 3.59 16.39
CA GLN A 219 4.91 2.73 15.22
C GLN A 219 3.46 2.41 14.87
N ARG A 220 2.63 1.98 15.83
CA ARG A 220 1.20 1.69 15.60
C ARG A 220 0.42 2.87 15.06
N VAL A 221 0.70 4.09 15.53
CA VAL A 221 0.08 5.31 14.99
C VAL A 221 0.49 5.52 13.53
N GLY A 222 1.74 5.25 13.17
CA GLY A 222 2.23 5.25 11.78
C GLY A 222 1.92 3.98 10.98
N MET A 223 1.21 2.99 11.52
CA MET A 223 0.96 1.74 10.78
C MET A 223 -0.20 1.83 9.81
N VAL A 224 -1.20 2.66 10.13
CA VAL A 224 -2.41 2.83 9.34
C VAL A 224 -2.30 4.14 8.55
N MET A 225 -2.75 4.11 7.30
CA MET A 225 -2.84 5.33 6.50
C MET A 225 -3.78 6.35 7.13
N HIS A 226 -3.44 7.63 7.01
CA HIS A 226 -4.16 8.72 7.67
C HIS A 226 -5.63 8.80 7.26
N ASP A 227 -5.93 8.43 6.02
CA ASP A 227 -7.24 8.52 5.38
C ASP A 227 -7.90 7.15 5.19
N ALA A 228 -7.50 6.14 5.98
CA ALA A 228 -7.99 4.77 5.87
C ALA A 228 -9.52 4.68 5.85
N ASN A 229 -10.21 5.46 6.69
CA ASN A 229 -11.67 5.53 6.73
C ASN A 229 -12.28 5.90 5.37
N LYS A 230 -11.67 6.84 4.65
CA LYS A 230 -12.14 7.31 3.34
C LYS A 230 -11.96 6.22 2.29
N VAL A 231 -10.81 5.56 2.30
CA VAL A 231 -10.53 4.45 1.39
C VAL A 231 -11.48 3.29 1.67
N VAL A 232 -11.59 2.86 2.92
CA VAL A 232 -12.52 1.80 3.34
C VAL A 232 -13.95 2.14 2.91
N ALA A 233 -14.40 3.39 3.06
CA ALA A 233 -15.72 3.80 2.60
C ALA A 233 -15.90 3.67 1.07
N ALA A 234 -14.87 3.98 0.28
CA ALA A 234 -14.90 3.80 -1.17
C ALA A 234 -14.91 2.32 -1.58
N LEU A 235 -14.15 1.47 -0.87
CA LEU A 235 -14.05 0.03 -1.13
C LEU A 235 -15.26 -0.77 -0.63
N ARG A 236 -15.94 -0.30 0.43
CA ARG A 236 -17.10 -0.98 1.05
C ARG A 236 -18.27 -1.23 0.11
N GLY A 237 -18.37 -0.50 -0.99
CA GLY A 237 -19.39 -0.76 -1.99
C GLY A 237 -19.14 -2.04 -2.79
N GLU A 238 -18.02 -2.72 -2.58
CA GLU A 238 -17.64 -3.95 -3.27
C GLU A 238 -17.93 -5.15 -2.38
N ILE A 239 -18.68 -6.11 -2.92
CA ILE A 239 -18.92 -7.40 -2.29
C ILE A 239 -17.66 -8.25 -2.58
N ASP A 240 -17.02 -8.78 -1.55
CA ASP A 240 -15.86 -9.69 -1.63
C ASP A 240 -14.57 -9.09 -2.21
N SER A 241 -14.15 -7.91 -1.72
CA SER A 241 -12.84 -7.34 -2.06
C SER A 241 -11.71 -7.89 -1.20
N LEU A 242 -10.53 -8.03 -1.80
CA LEU A 242 -9.30 -8.45 -1.12
C LEU A 242 -8.29 -7.30 -1.14
N VAL A 243 -7.73 -6.96 0.02
CA VAL A 243 -6.66 -5.97 0.16
C VAL A 243 -5.38 -6.66 0.60
N LEU A 244 -4.32 -6.45 -0.16
CA LEU A 244 -2.97 -6.95 0.12
C LEU A 244 -2.06 -5.78 0.44
N HIS A 245 -1.40 -5.80 1.60
CA HIS A 245 -0.48 -4.74 2.00
C HIS A 245 0.78 -5.15 2.77
N GLY A 246 1.74 -4.23 2.86
CA GLY A 246 3.09 -4.42 3.40
C GLY A 246 3.51 -3.37 4.44
N HIS A 247 4.66 -2.71 4.23
CA HIS A 247 5.28 -1.66 5.05
C HIS A 247 5.89 -2.09 6.41
N HIS A 248 5.09 -2.32 7.46
CA HIS A 248 5.61 -2.57 8.82
C HIS A 248 5.95 -4.03 9.16
N HIS A 249 6.23 -4.86 8.15
CA HIS A 249 6.70 -6.24 8.34
C HIS A 249 5.82 -7.07 9.30
N ALA A 250 4.52 -6.78 9.27
CA ALA A 250 3.53 -7.38 10.12
C ALA A 250 2.81 -8.48 9.35
N ALA A 251 2.72 -9.67 9.92
CA ALA A 251 1.98 -10.79 9.34
C ALA A 251 0.62 -10.91 10.02
N PHE A 252 -0.46 -10.67 9.28
CA PHE A 252 -1.81 -10.90 9.76
C PHE A 252 -2.81 -11.03 8.61
N TRP A 253 -3.96 -11.62 8.91
CA TRP A 253 -5.14 -11.63 8.06
C TRP A 253 -6.37 -11.31 8.91
N GLY A 254 -7.40 -10.78 8.25
CA GLY A 254 -8.75 -10.72 8.78
C GLY A 254 -9.69 -9.97 7.85
N GLU A 255 -10.79 -9.51 8.43
CA GLU A 255 -12.01 -9.13 7.74
C GLU A 255 -12.56 -7.78 8.24
N ILE A 256 -12.78 -6.83 7.35
CA ILE A 256 -13.47 -5.57 7.66
C ILE A 256 -14.92 -5.70 7.22
N ASP A 257 -15.84 -5.59 8.19
CA ASP A 257 -17.28 -5.64 7.93
C ASP A 257 -17.73 -4.49 7.02
N SER A 258 -18.59 -4.83 6.06
CA SER A 258 -19.30 -3.81 5.29
C SER A 258 -20.33 -3.12 6.19
N ALA A 259 -20.15 -1.82 6.41
CA ALA A 259 -21.01 -1.01 7.29
C ALA A 259 -22.47 -0.90 6.82
N SER A 260 -22.81 -1.35 5.60
CA SER A 260 -24.11 -1.12 4.98
C SER A 260 -25.17 -2.18 5.29
N GLY A 261 -24.89 -3.19 6.12
CA GLY A 261 -25.84 -4.29 6.39
C GLY A 261 -26.17 -5.14 5.14
N ALA A 262 -25.51 -4.88 4.01
CA ALA A 262 -25.79 -5.51 2.72
C ALA A 262 -25.19 -6.93 2.58
N GLY A 263 -24.51 -7.43 3.62
CA GLY A 263 -23.78 -8.70 3.57
C GLY A 263 -22.56 -8.59 2.66
N GLY A 264 -21.37 -8.58 3.25
CA GLY A 264 -20.13 -8.49 2.50
C GLY A 264 -18.97 -8.22 3.43
N VAL A 265 -17.84 -8.86 3.14
CA VAL A 265 -16.63 -8.78 3.95
C VAL A 265 -15.47 -8.40 3.04
N MET A 266 -14.72 -7.37 3.43
CA MET A 266 -13.45 -7.06 2.80
C MET A 266 -12.34 -7.80 3.52
N GLN A 267 -11.66 -8.70 2.83
CA GLN A 267 -10.53 -9.42 3.38
C GLN A 267 -9.27 -8.56 3.30
N VAL A 268 -8.46 -8.61 4.35
CA VAL A 268 -7.25 -7.80 4.49
C VAL A 268 -6.10 -8.71 4.88
N VAL A 269 -5.04 -8.72 4.08
CA VAL A 269 -3.84 -9.54 4.29
C VAL A 269 -2.63 -8.63 4.37
N SER A 270 -1.88 -8.74 5.47
CA SER A 270 -0.56 -8.14 5.62
C SER A 270 0.50 -9.21 5.48
N ALA A 271 1.35 -9.07 4.46
CA ALA A 271 2.46 -9.98 4.24
C ALA A 271 3.68 -9.58 5.09
N PRO A 272 4.50 -10.55 5.53
CA PRO A 272 5.79 -10.26 6.13
C PRO A 272 6.79 -9.73 5.11
N SER A 273 7.92 -9.24 5.59
CA SER A 273 9.03 -8.80 4.73
C SER A 273 9.91 -9.97 4.31
N THR A 274 10.36 -9.94 3.06
CA THR A 274 11.39 -10.87 2.57
C THR A 274 12.78 -10.53 3.11
N SER A 275 13.06 -9.25 3.40
CA SER A 275 14.36 -8.77 3.86
C SER A 275 14.49 -8.78 5.39
N LEU A 276 13.45 -8.36 6.11
CA LEU A 276 13.48 -8.25 7.58
C LEU A 276 12.62 -9.32 8.29
N GLY A 277 11.89 -10.15 7.56
CA GLY A 277 11.05 -11.20 8.13
C GLY A 277 9.75 -10.67 8.75
N VAL A 278 9.31 -11.30 9.85
CA VAL A 278 8.10 -10.93 10.60
C VAL A 278 8.52 -10.17 11.87
N GLU A 279 8.31 -8.86 11.90
CA GLU A 279 8.55 -8.04 13.11
C GLU A 279 7.34 -8.08 14.04
N PHE A 280 6.14 -8.10 13.46
CA PHE A 280 4.89 -8.10 14.20
C PHE A 280 3.99 -9.23 13.74
N PHE A 281 3.36 -9.91 14.69
CA PHE A 281 2.37 -10.94 14.40
C PHE A 281 1.18 -10.80 15.35
N THR A 282 0.02 -11.31 14.94
CA THR A 282 -1.12 -11.45 15.85
C THR A 282 -0.87 -12.64 16.76
N ALA A 283 -0.97 -12.45 18.07
CA ALA A 283 -1.13 -13.59 18.98
C ALA A 283 -2.53 -14.18 18.76
N SER A 284 -2.65 -15.06 17.78
CA SER A 284 -3.73 -16.03 17.84
C SER A 284 -3.36 -17.05 18.93
N PRO A 285 -4.26 -17.43 19.85
CA PRO A 285 -3.99 -18.40 20.93
C PRO A 285 -3.53 -19.80 20.48
N ALA A 286 -3.35 -20.04 19.17
CA ALA A 286 -3.08 -21.35 18.59
C ALA A 286 -1.82 -21.42 17.69
N MET A 287 -0.90 -20.45 17.75
CA MET A 287 0.36 -20.54 16.99
C MET A 287 1.43 -21.48 17.59
N SER A 288 1.06 -22.38 18.52
CA SER A 288 1.99 -23.43 18.99
C SER A 288 2.07 -24.66 18.08
N ASN A 289 1.25 -24.79 17.03
CA ASN A 289 1.34 -25.88 16.04
C ASN A 289 0.79 -25.44 14.67
N VAL A 290 1.60 -24.77 13.84
CA VAL A 290 1.22 -24.40 12.47
C VAL A 290 1.53 -25.57 11.51
N THR A 291 0.69 -26.59 11.57
CA THR A 291 0.30 -27.42 10.42
C THR A 291 -1.18 -27.72 10.61
N GLN A 292 -2.04 -27.15 9.78
CA GLN A 292 -3.51 -27.30 9.75
C GLN A 292 -4.31 -26.57 10.85
N ALA A 293 -4.95 -25.45 10.48
CA ALA A 293 -6.32 -25.12 10.90
C ALA A 293 -6.86 -23.93 10.07
N GLY A 294 -8.12 -24.05 9.64
CA GLY A 294 -8.83 -23.10 8.77
C GLY A 294 -9.26 -21.77 9.42
N PRO A 295 -10.10 -20.98 8.72
CA PRO A 295 -10.30 -19.56 8.99
C PRO A 295 -11.13 -19.29 10.25
N ARG A 296 -10.76 -18.24 10.97
CA ARG A 296 -11.58 -17.63 12.03
C ARG A 296 -11.57 -16.11 11.91
N THR A 297 -12.75 -15.53 12.01
CA THR A 297 -13.03 -14.09 11.95
C THR A 297 -12.28 -13.33 13.05
N CYS A 298 -11.69 -12.19 12.67
CA CYS A 298 -11.19 -11.17 13.60
C CYS A 298 -11.89 -9.87 13.25
N SER A 299 -12.56 -9.25 14.23
CA SER A 299 -13.10 -7.90 14.12
C SER A 299 -11.98 -6.86 14.14
N TYR A 300 -12.26 -5.66 13.61
CA TYR A 300 -11.27 -4.57 13.47
C TYR A 300 -11.78 -3.31 14.15
N GLU A 301 -10.84 -2.59 14.77
CA GLU A 301 -11.05 -1.22 15.23
C GLU A 301 -10.40 -0.27 14.22
N ILE A 302 -11.20 0.53 13.50
CA ILE A 302 -10.61 1.61 12.69
C ILE A 302 -10.22 2.72 13.66
N LEU A 303 -8.94 2.74 14.05
CA LEU A 303 -8.35 3.81 14.84
C LEU A 303 -8.48 5.12 14.05
N THR A 304 -9.46 5.93 14.39
CA THR A 304 -9.59 7.29 13.89
C THR A 304 -8.62 8.13 14.71
N ILE A 305 -7.42 8.35 14.18
CA ILE A 305 -6.42 9.19 14.85
C ILE A 305 -6.81 10.64 14.61
N GLU A 306 -7.69 11.19 15.47
CA GLU A 306 -7.74 12.64 15.63
C GLU A 306 -6.40 13.08 16.23
N ALA A 307 -5.68 13.92 15.50
CA ALA A 307 -4.37 14.45 15.89
C ALA A 307 -4.51 15.39 17.10
N THR A 308 -4.69 14.82 18.29
CA THR A 308 -4.75 15.54 19.57
C THR A 308 -3.60 15.11 20.46
N ALA A 309 -2.38 15.13 19.91
CA ALA A 309 -1.16 14.78 20.63
C ALA A 309 -0.36 16.03 21.04
N LEU A 310 -0.99 16.98 21.75
CA LEU A 310 -0.31 18.09 22.45
C LEU A 310 -1.10 18.54 23.70
N GLY A 311 -1.48 17.58 24.56
CA GLY A 311 -1.59 17.82 26.01
C GLY A 311 -2.54 18.92 26.53
N LEU A 312 -3.81 18.94 26.10
CA LEU A 312 -4.87 19.67 26.80
C LEU A 312 -5.96 18.68 27.24
N ARG A 313 -6.09 18.48 28.55
CA ARG A 313 -7.26 17.81 29.16
C ARG A 313 -8.51 18.60 28.80
N LEU A 314 -9.64 17.92 28.56
CA LEU A 314 -10.98 18.31 29.03
C LEU A 314 -11.97 17.15 28.87
N ALA A 315 -13.06 17.26 29.62
CA ALA A 315 -13.95 16.20 30.11
C ALA A 315 -14.70 15.38 29.06
N ALA A 316 -15.08 14.16 29.45
CA ALA A 316 -16.02 13.32 28.71
C ALA A 316 -17.41 13.99 28.61
N PRO A 317 -18.10 13.82 27.47
CA PRO A 317 -19.56 13.82 27.46
C PRO A 317 -20.14 12.50 26.90
N PRO A 318 -21.45 12.28 27.10
CA PRO A 318 -22.01 10.99 27.48
C PRO A 318 -22.67 10.22 26.33
N ALA A 319 -23.08 9.00 26.69
CA ALA A 319 -24.07 8.10 26.09
C ALA A 319 -24.85 8.56 24.82
N ARG A 320 -24.82 7.64 23.84
CA ARG A 320 -25.84 7.28 22.83
C ARG A 320 -26.96 8.30 22.56
N PHE A 321 -27.15 8.64 21.28
CA PHE A 321 -28.48 8.80 20.68
C PHE A 321 -28.55 8.14 19.29
N PRO A 322 -29.73 7.64 18.89
CA PRO A 322 -29.99 7.04 17.59
C PRO A 322 -30.21 8.15 16.55
N LEU A 323 -30.10 7.83 15.27
CA LEU A 323 -30.45 8.75 14.19
C LEU A 323 -31.59 8.17 13.32
N PRO A 324 -32.40 9.06 12.70
CA PRO A 324 -33.54 8.73 11.83
C PRO A 324 -33.11 8.05 10.53
#